data_AF-A0A933MKX2-F1
#
_entry.id   AF-A0A933MKX2-F1
#
_cell.length_a   1.000
_cell.length_b   1.000
_cell.length_c   1.000
_cell.angle_alpha   90.00
_cell.angle_beta   90.00
_cell.angle_gamma   90.00
#
_symmetry.space_group_name_H-M   'P 1'
#
loop_
_entity.id
_entity.type
_entity.pdbx_description
1 polymer ?
#
loop_
_entity_poly.entity_id
_entity_poly.type
_entity_poly.pdbx_seq_one_letter_code
_entity_poly.pdbx_strand_id
1 'polypeptide(L)'
;MTTHVFIVNESSFPIHLEYLFAGTGAADANDHIGLLSDIKRVRIGDRVIFYLETKESSGIDGGFFGIFKIANINPIVIQDSGNPTYLEQQLGKKLIYRVRIDPADVYSKGVVEYQALDNLPVYAKEILWSLIYRKLKGQRGCTPLTIEESDRLIDMIQRANNNRPLRYNNSDGFTYNASSQEIKVVSNGRKRYAGATNPATPILPQILKLANSSRAFEIHLQAYFTENSGLNVNQTLDTITDPASQIIWLGNEVKCGVGMRSIDIFSIINLPRNIRQYKIMELKDEQVTPTITRQIFKYINWTSQYINGAINANIQPIVVAREIPNSGNNRLRRKKLDSNGNPTTFWQEIRDAFNVFNAKNLAMPILYYEYNFVRNNIVFTQVRY
;
A
#
# COMPACT_ATOMS: atom_id res chain seq x y z
N MET A 1 -5.23 -9.09 7.87
CA MET A 1 -5.68 -9.21 6.48
C MET A 1 -5.98 -7.81 6.00
N THR A 2 -5.28 -7.34 4.98
CA THR A 2 -5.50 -6.00 4.44
C THR A 2 -6.67 -6.04 3.45
N THR A 3 -7.45 -4.96 3.39
CA THR A 3 -8.47 -4.78 2.35
C THR A 3 -7.93 -3.82 1.30
N HIS A 4 -7.99 -4.22 0.03
CA HIS A 4 -7.56 -3.41 -1.10
C HIS A 4 -8.75 -2.99 -1.95
N VAL A 5 -8.83 -1.70 -2.26
CA VAL A 5 -9.84 -1.12 -3.14
C VAL A 5 -9.29 -0.98 -4.55
N PHE A 6 -9.97 -1.59 -5.52
CA PHE A 6 -9.63 -1.47 -6.94
C PHE A 6 -10.65 -0.63 -7.69
N ILE A 7 -10.15 0.26 -8.55
CA ILE A 7 -10.99 1.20 -9.31
C ILE A 7 -11.51 0.54 -10.58
N VAL A 8 -12.82 0.63 -10.78
CA VAL A 8 -13.51 0.15 -11.97
C VAL A 8 -14.48 1.19 -12.49
N ASN A 9 -14.88 1.02 -13.74
CA ASN A 9 -15.94 1.77 -14.40
C ASN A 9 -16.97 0.76 -14.94
N GLU A 10 -18.05 1.25 -15.55
CA GLU A 10 -19.12 0.41 -16.10
C GLU A 10 -18.66 -0.67 -17.07
N SER A 11 -17.66 -0.37 -17.91
CA SER A 11 -17.15 -1.35 -18.88
C SER A 11 -16.32 -2.43 -18.21
N SER A 12 -15.45 -2.04 -17.28
CA SER A 12 -14.50 -2.96 -16.65
C SER A 12 -15.10 -3.76 -15.49
N PHE A 13 -16.08 -3.22 -14.77
CA PHE A 13 -16.59 -3.87 -13.56
C PHE A 13 -17.23 -5.24 -13.82
N PRO A 14 -18.15 -5.42 -14.81
CA PRO A 14 -18.66 -6.74 -15.17
C PRO A 14 -17.54 -7.72 -15.54
N ILE A 15 -16.54 -7.27 -16.30
CA ILE A 15 -15.44 -8.12 -16.75
C ILE A 15 -14.57 -8.61 -15.58
N HIS A 16 -14.30 -7.74 -14.60
CA HIS A 16 -13.61 -8.13 -13.37
C HIS A 16 -14.37 -9.21 -12.59
N LEU A 17 -15.70 -9.09 -12.50
CA LEU A 17 -16.58 -10.04 -11.81
C LEU A 17 -16.70 -11.37 -12.56
N GLU A 18 -16.89 -11.33 -13.87
CA GLU A 18 -17.11 -12.52 -14.69
C GLU A 18 -15.88 -13.43 -14.74
N TYR A 19 -14.70 -12.82 -14.82
CA TYR A 19 -13.42 -13.53 -14.92
C TYR A 19 -12.66 -13.59 -13.60
N LEU A 20 -13.17 -12.99 -12.52
CA LEU A 20 -12.56 -12.95 -11.19
C LEU A 20 -11.08 -12.59 -11.17
N PHE A 21 -10.79 -11.36 -11.58
CA PHE A 21 -9.50 -10.73 -11.35
C PHE A 21 -9.70 -9.28 -10.97
N ALA A 22 -8.67 -8.68 -10.39
CA ALA A 22 -8.54 -7.24 -10.27
C ALA A 22 -7.22 -6.81 -10.93
N GLY A 23 -7.11 -5.54 -11.35
CA GLY A 23 -5.90 -5.09 -11.99
C GLY A 23 -5.77 -3.57 -12.08
N THR A 24 -4.57 -3.13 -12.41
CA THR A 24 -4.19 -1.72 -12.53
C THR A 24 -3.52 -1.46 -13.86
N GLY A 25 -3.74 -0.27 -14.42
CA GLY A 25 -3.21 0.18 -15.70
C GLY A 25 -2.63 1.59 -15.62
N ALA A 26 -1.71 1.91 -16.52
CA ALA A 26 -1.07 3.22 -16.64
C ALA A 26 -1.23 3.77 -18.06
N ALA A 27 -2.49 3.95 -18.48
CA ALA A 27 -2.86 4.25 -19.86
C ALA A 27 -2.20 3.24 -20.82
N ASP A 28 -1.40 3.71 -21.78
CA ASP A 28 -0.78 2.85 -22.80
C ASP A 28 0.54 2.22 -22.37
N ALA A 29 1.08 2.60 -21.20
CA ALA A 29 2.36 2.10 -20.71
C ALA A 29 2.36 0.57 -20.52
N ASN A 30 3.54 -0.05 -20.70
CA ASN A 30 3.76 -1.49 -20.52
C ASN A 30 4.23 -1.85 -19.10
N ASP A 31 4.74 -0.87 -18.37
CA ASP A 31 5.20 -0.97 -17.00
C ASP A 31 4.94 0.35 -16.25
N HIS A 32 4.85 0.26 -14.91
CA HIS A 32 4.76 1.44 -14.06
C HIS A 32 5.15 1.08 -12.62
N ILE A 33 6.35 1.46 -12.18
CA ILE A 33 6.90 1.06 -10.88
C ILE A 33 5.99 1.45 -9.69
N GLY A 34 5.31 2.60 -9.75
CA GLY A 34 4.38 3.00 -8.69
C GLY A 34 3.16 2.08 -8.57
N LEU A 35 2.63 1.59 -9.70
CA LEU A 35 1.49 0.66 -9.67
C LEU A 35 1.94 -0.74 -9.27
N LEU A 36 3.16 -1.11 -9.70
CA LEU A 36 3.79 -2.35 -9.28
C LEU A 36 4.00 -2.38 -7.76
N SER A 37 4.54 -1.29 -7.20
CA SER A 37 4.71 -1.11 -5.76
C SER A 37 3.39 -1.29 -5.00
N ASP A 38 2.33 -0.67 -5.52
CA ASP A 38 1.00 -0.74 -4.92
C ASP A 38 0.44 -2.16 -4.93
N ILE A 39 0.48 -2.85 -6.06
CA ILE A 39 -0.14 -4.17 -6.18
C ILE A 39 0.72 -5.29 -5.58
N LYS A 40 2.05 -5.14 -5.50
CA LYS A 40 2.96 -6.15 -4.92
C LYS A 40 2.79 -6.35 -3.41
N ARG A 41 2.15 -5.42 -2.71
CA ARG A 41 1.88 -5.55 -1.27
C ARG A 41 0.82 -6.60 -0.93
N VAL A 42 -0.02 -6.98 -1.90
CA VAL A 42 -1.15 -7.88 -1.64
C VAL A 42 -0.65 -9.24 -1.15
N ARG A 43 -1.39 -9.84 -0.23
CA ARG A 43 -1.14 -11.19 0.29
C ARG A 43 -2.34 -12.10 0.02
N ILE A 44 -2.11 -13.40 -0.03
CA ILE A 44 -3.17 -14.39 -0.21
C ILE A 44 -4.23 -14.19 0.89
N GLY A 45 -5.50 -14.18 0.49
CA GLY A 45 -6.62 -13.98 1.41
C GLY A 45 -6.89 -12.53 1.81
N ASP A 46 -6.05 -11.56 1.44
CA ASP A 46 -6.40 -10.14 1.58
C ASP A 46 -7.73 -9.86 0.88
N ARG A 47 -8.55 -8.97 1.45
CA ARG A 47 -9.86 -8.67 0.90
C ARG A 47 -9.75 -7.72 -0.28
N VAL A 48 -10.69 -7.83 -1.21
CA VAL A 48 -10.82 -6.96 -2.38
C VAL A 48 -12.23 -6.39 -2.42
N ILE A 49 -12.31 -5.06 -2.52
CA ILE A 49 -13.54 -4.31 -2.76
C ILE A 49 -13.35 -3.53 -4.06
N PHE A 50 -14.38 -3.47 -4.89
CA PHE A 50 -14.35 -2.66 -6.10
C PHE A 50 -14.98 -1.29 -5.82
N TYR A 51 -14.30 -0.23 -6.24
CA TYR A 51 -14.87 1.10 -6.28
C TYR A 51 -15.26 1.43 -7.72
N LEU A 52 -16.56 1.49 -7.97
CA LEU A 52 -17.15 1.91 -9.24
C LEU A 52 -17.23 3.43 -9.25
N GLU A 53 -16.58 4.06 -10.23
CA GLU A 53 -16.60 5.51 -10.39
C GLU A 53 -17.99 6.02 -10.81
N THR A 54 -18.41 7.13 -10.20
CA THR A 54 -19.63 7.85 -10.59
C THR A 54 -19.52 8.31 -12.04
N LYS A 55 -20.60 8.12 -12.81
CA LYS A 55 -20.69 8.66 -14.17
C LYS A 55 -22.07 9.26 -14.38
N GLU A 56 -22.16 10.56 -14.14
CA GLU A 56 -23.39 11.34 -14.22
C GLU A 56 -24.12 11.17 -15.56
N SER A 57 -23.39 11.12 -16.67
CA SER A 57 -23.98 10.95 -18.01
C SER A 57 -24.71 9.62 -18.21
N SER A 58 -24.47 8.62 -17.35
CA SER A 58 -25.15 7.33 -17.36
C SER A 58 -26.15 7.15 -16.21
N GLY A 59 -26.28 8.15 -15.32
CA GLY A 59 -27.13 8.07 -14.13
C GLY A 59 -26.66 7.04 -13.09
N ILE A 60 -25.36 6.70 -13.09
CA ILE A 60 -24.79 5.74 -12.13
C ILE A 60 -24.17 6.49 -10.96
N ASP A 61 -24.69 6.19 -9.79
CA ASP A 61 -24.15 6.61 -8.51
C ASP A 61 -22.98 5.68 -8.18
N GLY A 62 -21.75 6.20 -8.30
CA GLY A 62 -20.55 5.43 -7.97
C GLY A 62 -20.60 4.90 -6.55
N GLY A 63 -19.85 3.84 -6.28
CA GLY A 63 -19.94 3.17 -4.99
C GLY A 63 -18.95 2.03 -4.80
N PHE A 64 -19.03 1.42 -3.63
CA PHE A 64 -18.15 0.34 -3.19
C PHE A 64 -18.91 -0.98 -3.18
N PHE A 65 -18.38 -1.98 -3.88
CA PHE A 65 -19.08 -3.22 -4.19
C PHE A 65 -18.27 -4.47 -3.90
N GLY A 66 -19.01 -5.51 -3.52
CA GLY A 66 -18.51 -6.86 -3.30
C GLY A 66 -17.71 -7.01 -2.01
N ILE A 67 -17.35 -8.26 -1.71
CA ILE A 67 -16.22 -8.63 -0.86
C ILE A 67 -15.64 -9.88 -1.49
N PHE A 68 -14.44 -9.74 -2.03
CA PHE A 68 -13.65 -10.82 -2.62
C PHE A 68 -12.38 -10.99 -1.81
N LYS A 69 -11.55 -11.98 -2.17
CA LYS A 69 -10.22 -12.16 -1.59
C LYS A 69 -9.19 -12.47 -2.66
N ILE A 70 -7.94 -12.07 -2.44
CA ILE A 70 -6.81 -12.46 -3.28
C ILE A 70 -6.69 -13.98 -3.29
N ALA A 71 -6.72 -14.57 -4.48
CA ALA A 71 -6.72 -16.01 -4.67
C ALA A 71 -5.37 -16.63 -4.26
N ASN A 72 -5.42 -17.88 -3.82
CA ASN A 72 -4.21 -18.64 -3.51
C ASN A 72 -3.59 -19.21 -4.79
N ILE A 73 -2.84 -18.38 -5.51
CA ILE A 73 -2.10 -18.75 -6.71
C ILE A 73 -0.66 -18.27 -6.64
N ASN A 74 0.21 -18.87 -7.46
CA ASN A 74 1.59 -18.45 -7.64
C ASN A 74 1.86 -18.25 -9.14
N PRO A 75 2.34 -17.07 -9.59
CA PRO A 75 2.57 -15.85 -8.81
C PRO A 75 1.27 -15.14 -8.39
N ILE A 76 1.31 -14.43 -7.26
CA ILE A 76 0.15 -13.63 -6.79
C ILE A 76 -0.09 -12.44 -7.74
N VAL A 77 0.98 -11.69 -8.06
CA VAL A 77 0.93 -10.55 -8.99
C VAL A 77 1.46 -10.98 -10.35
N ILE A 78 0.58 -10.84 -11.34
CA ILE A 78 0.82 -11.18 -12.74
C ILE A 78 1.08 -9.89 -13.50
N GLN A 79 2.07 -9.91 -14.41
CA GLN A 79 2.26 -8.85 -15.40
C GLN A 79 1.79 -9.33 -16.77
N ASP A 80 0.80 -8.64 -17.32
CA ASP A 80 0.27 -8.88 -18.66
C ASP A 80 0.97 -7.91 -19.63
N SER A 81 1.96 -8.43 -20.34
CA SER A 81 2.72 -7.70 -21.36
C SER A 81 2.22 -7.96 -22.78
N GLY A 82 1.02 -8.52 -22.92
CA GLY A 82 0.39 -8.71 -24.23
C GLY A 82 0.12 -7.39 -24.93
N ASN A 83 0.07 -7.42 -26.27
CA ASN A 83 -0.35 -6.30 -27.09
C ASN A 83 -1.36 -6.79 -28.15
N PRO A 84 -2.69 -6.68 -27.90
CA PRO A 84 -3.31 -6.12 -26.69
C PRO A 84 -3.15 -7.03 -25.46
N THR A 85 -3.30 -6.46 -24.26
CA THR A 85 -3.39 -7.25 -23.02
C THR A 85 -4.68 -8.08 -23.02
N TYR A 86 -4.72 -9.18 -22.24
CA TYR A 86 -5.90 -10.06 -22.25
C TYR A 86 -7.16 -9.30 -21.81
N LEU A 87 -8.24 -9.37 -22.60
CA LEU A 87 -9.51 -8.64 -22.41
C LEU A 87 -9.44 -7.11 -22.52
N GLU A 88 -8.37 -6.53 -23.06
CA GLU A 88 -8.19 -5.07 -23.15
C GLU A 88 -9.36 -4.36 -23.84
N GLN A 89 -9.85 -4.92 -24.95
CA GLN A 89 -10.96 -4.37 -25.72
C GLN A 89 -12.26 -4.34 -24.89
N GLN A 90 -12.57 -5.44 -24.17
CA GLN A 90 -13.75 -5.55 -23.32
C GLN A 90 -13.66 -4.65 -22.09
N LEU A 91 -12.46 -4.50 -21.53
CA LEU A 91 -12.19 -3.60 -20.41
C LEU A 91 -12.29 -2.13 -20.82
N GLY A 92 -12.03 -1.81 -22.09
CA GLY A 92 -11.87 -0.46 -22.60
C GLY A 92 -10.61 0.24 -22.09
N LYS A 93 -9.68 -0.53 -21.51
CA LYS A 93 -8.41 -0.04 -20.96
C LYS A 93 -7.41 -1.18 -20.81
N LYS A 94 -6.14 -0.83 -20.88
CA LYS A 94 -5.01 -1.72 -20.63
C LYS A 94 -4.76 -1.89 -19.14
N LEU A 95 -4.74 -3.14 -18.67
CA LEU A 95 -4.40 -3.49 -17.29
C LEU A 95 -3.13 -4.34 -17.28
N ILE A 96 -2.01 -3.73 -16.89
CA ILE A 96 -0.67 -4.32 -16.95
C ILE A 96 -0.35 -5.21 -15.76
N TYR A 97 -0.86 -4.89 -14.57
CA TYR A 97 -0.66 -5.71 -13.37
C TYR A 97 -1.98 -6.23 -12.86
N ARG A 98 -2.03 -7.53 -12.59
CA ARG A 98 -3.28 -8.24 -12.27
C ARG A 98 -3.08 -9.19 -11.10
N VAL A 99 -4.16 -9.43 -10.40
CA VAL A 99 -4.28 -10.43 -9.33
C VAL A 99 -5.54 -11.25 -9.58
N ARG A 100 -5.46 -12.55 -9.33
CA ARG A 100 -6.65 -13.41 -9.31
C ARG A 100 -7.37 -13.22 -7.99
N ILE A 101 -8.70 -13.28 -8.03
CA ILE A 101 -9.54 -13.18 -6.84
C ILE A 101 -10.47 -14.37 -6.73
N ASP A 102 -10.84 -14.71 -5.51
CA ASP A 102 -11.89 -15.66 -5.20
C ASP A 102 -13.08 -14.93 -4.57
N PRO A 103 -14.32 -15.42 -4.78
CA PRO A 103 -15.47 -14.94 -4.03
C PRO A 103 -15.24 -15.13 -2.52
N ALA A 104 -15.66 -14.14 -1.73
CA ALA A 104 -15.82 -14.28 -0.29
C ALA A 104 -17.30 -14.04 0.04
N ASP A 105 -17.62 -13.07 0.89
CA ASP A 105 -18.99 -12.67 1.18
C ASP A 105 -19.47 -11.67 0.12
N VAL A 106 -19.75 -12.15 -1.10
CA VAL A 106 -20.18 -11.26 -2.20
C VAL A 106 -21.61 -10.78 -1.93
N TYR A 107 -21.80 -9.47 -1.85
CA TYR A 107 -23.11 -8.83 -1.65
C TYR A 107 -23.67 -8.26 -2.96
N SER A 108 -25.01 -8.21 -3.06
CA SER A 108 -25.72 -7.73 -4.26
C SER A 108 -25.59 -6.21 -4.41
N LYS A 109 -25.87 -5.47 -3.33
CA LYS A 109 -25.83 -4.01 -3.30
C LYS A 109 -24.47 -3.52 -2.82
N GLY A 110 -24.02 -2.41 -3.39
CA GLY A 110 -22.88 -1.67 -2.86
C GLY A 110 -23.31 -0.59 -1.86
N VAL A 111 -22.33 0.22 -1.45
CA VAL A 111 -22.55 1.46 -0.71
C VAL A 111 -22.18 2.62 -1.63
N VAL A 112 -23.11 3.53 -1.86
CA VAL A 112 -22.87 4.68 -2.75
C VAL A 112 -21.82 5.62 -2.16
N GLU A 113 -21.07 6.30 -3.03
CA GLU A 113 -19.94 7.17 -2.67
C GLU A 113 -20.33 8.21 -1.61
N TYR A 114 -21.47 8.89 -1.80
CA TYR A 114 -21.98 9.89 -0.86
C TYR A 114 -22.11 9.33 0.56
N GLN A 115 -22.66 8.12 0.72
CA GLN A 115 -22.84 7.51 2.04
C GLN A 115 -21.50 7.15 2.68
N ALA A 116 -20.51 6.73 1.90
CA ALA A 116 -19.21 6.30 2.40
C ALA A 116 -18.25 7.45 2.69
N LEU A 117 -18.25 8.49 1.84
CA LEU A 117 -17.21 9.53 1.84
C LEU A 117 -17.71 10.93 2.21
N ASP A 118 -18.97 11.26 1.89
CA ASP A 118 -19.50 12.62 2.11
C ASP A 118 -20.28 12.72 3.42
N ASN A 119 -20.93 11.63 3.83
CA ASN A 119 -21.59 11.54 5.14
C ASN A 119 -20.55 11.27 6.25
N LEU A 120 -19.81 12.32 6.59
CA LEU A 120 -18.68 12.24 7.51
C LEU A 120 -19.13 11.85 8.93
N PRO A 121 -18.46 10.89 9.58
CA PRO A 121 -18.66 10.60 11.00
C PRO A 121 -18.23 11.74 11.90
N VAL A 122 -18.69 11.68 13.16
CA VAL A 122 -18.35 12.65 14.21
C VAL A 122 -16.86 12.63 14.53
N TYR A 123 -16.25 11.44 14.58
CA TYR A 123 -14.85 11.29 14.97
C TYR A 123 -13.94 11.14 13.76
N ALA A 124 -12.87 11.92 13.75
CA ALA A 124 -11.89 11.92 12.65
C ALA A 124 -11.25 10.54 12.41
N LYS A 125 -11.11 9.70 13.45
CA LYS A 125 -10.56 8.33 13.34
C LYS A 125 -11.47 7.35 12.62
N GLU A 126 -12.73 7.69 12.41
CA GLU A 126 -13.69 6.84 11.73
C GLU A 126 -13.89 7.22 10.26
N ILE A 127 -13.29 8.32 9.81
CA ILE A 127 -13.31 8.77 8.43
C ILE A 127 -12.50 7.80 7.57
N LEU A 128 -13.00 7.49 6.36
CA LEU A 128 -12.28 6.70 5.35
C LEU A 128 -11.20 7.53 4.64
N TRP A 129 -10.21 8.01 5.40
CA TRP A 129 -9.12 8.87 4.92
C TRP A 129 -8.38 8.32 3.72
N SER A 130 -8.11 7.02 3.69
CA SER A 130 -7.44 6.34 2.57
C SER A 130 -8.21 6.57 1.26
N LEU A 131 -9.55 6.59 1.32
CA LEU A 131 -10.41 6.83 0.16
C LEU A 131 -10.59 8.32 -0.16
N ILE A 132 -10.70 9.17 0.85
CA ILE A 132 -10.76 10.64 0.66
C ILE A 132 -9.48 11.13 -0.02
N TYR A 133 -8.31 10.78 0.51
CA TYR A 133 -7.04 11.18 -0.09
C TYR A 133 -6.86 10.62 -1.49
N ARG A 134 -7.34 9.39 -1.74
CA ARG A 134 -7.36 8.83 -3.09
C ARG A 134 -8.21 9.68 -4.03
N LYS A 135 -9.41 10.09 -3.65
CA LYS A 135 -10.29 10.94 -4.48
C LYS A 135 -9.63 12.29 -4.78
N LEU A 136 -8.99 12.91 -3.79
CA LEU A 136 -8.32 14.21 -3.95
C LEU A 136 -7.09 14.17 -4.85
N LYS A 137 -6.36 13.04 -4.90
CA LYS A 137 -5.13 12.90 -5.72
C LYS A 137 -5.34 12.22 -7.07
N GLY A 138 -6.31 11.30 -7.17
CA GLY A 138 -6.72 10.62 -8.40
C GLY A 138 -5.57 9.97 -9.19
N GLN A 139 -4.88 8.96 -8.66
CA GLN A 139 -3.71 8.37 -9.35
C GLN A 139 -3.43 6.88 -9.13
N ARG A 140 -4.13 6.19 -8.20
CA ARG A 140 -3.76 4.81 -7.80
C ARG A 140 -4.91 3.84 -7.96
N GLY A 141 -4.67 2.78 -8.74
CA GLY A 141 -5.65 1.73 -9.04
C GLY A 141 -5.85 0.68 -7.96
N CYS A 142 -5.01 0.67 -6.93
CA CYS A 142 -5.07 -0.27 -5.80
C CYS A 142 -4.76 0.51 -4.51
N THR A 143 -5.75 0.73 -3.65
CA THR A 143 -5.59 1.49 -2.38
C THR A 143 -5.79 0.56 -1.18
N PRO A 144 -4.84 0.48 -0.23
CA PRO A 144 -5.05 -0.29 0.99
C PRO A 144 -5.92 0.52 1.96
N LEU A 145 -6.91 -0.11 2.58
CA LEU A 145 -7.67 0.45 3.69
C LEU A 145 -7.07 -0.02 4.99
N THR A 146 -6.96 0.86 5.98
CA THR A 146 -6.62 0.48 7.36
C THR A 146 -7.65 -0.51 7.92
N ILE A 147 -7.32 -1.15 9.04
CA ILE A 147 -8.17 -2.19 9.63
C ILE A 147 -9.57 -1.63 9.93
N GLU A 148 -9.64 -0.47 10.58
CA GLU A 148 -10.90 0.14 10.97
C GLU A 148 -11.69 0.71 9.78
N GLU A 149 -11.00 1.29 8.78
CA GLU A 149 -11.65 1.72 7.53
C GLU A 149 -12.26 0.53 6.78
N SER A 150 -11.54 -0.59 6.74
CA SER A 150 -12.01 -1.84 6.16
C SER A 150 -13.26 -2.33 6.89
N ASP A 151 -13.20 -2.44 8.22
CA ASP A 151 -14.32 -2.95 9.03
C ASP A 151 -15.55 -2.06 8.85
N ARG A 152 -15.38 -0.74 8.87
CA ARG A 152 -16.46 0.22 8.62
C ARG A 152 -17.08 0.06 7.24
N LEU A 153 -16.27 0.04 6.18
CA LEU A 153 -16.79 -0.07 4.82
C LEU A 153 -17.50 -1.42 4.59
N ILE A 154 -16.95 -2.50 5.12
CA ILE A 154 -17.57 -3.83 5.07
C ILE A 154 -18.91 -3.82 5.81
N ASP A 155 -18.97 -3.29 7.03
CA ASP A 155 -20.22 -3.17 7.80
C ASP A 155 -21.28 -2.35 7.06
N MET A 156 -20.89 -1.26 6.39
CA MET A 156 -21.82 -0.49 5.54
C MET A 156 -22.38 -1.34 4.39
N ILE A 157 -21.53 -2.11 3.68
CA ILE A 157 -21.97 -3.03 2.60
C ILE A 157 -22.90 -4.12 3.15
N GLN A 158 -22.56 -4.69 4.30
CA GLN A 158 -23.35 -5.72 4.95
C GLN A 158 -24.74 -5.19 5.32
N ARG A 159 -24.82 -4.01 5.95
CA ARG A 159 -26.09 -3.36 6.32
C ARG A 159 -26.94 -3.03 5.09
N ALA A 160 -26.34 -2.53 4.01
CA ALA A 160 -27.06 -2.27 2.76
C ALA A 160 -27.73 -3.53 2.17
N ASN A 161 -27.26 -4.71 2.57
CA ASN A 161 -27.77 -6.02 2.15
C ASN A 161 -28.46 -6.79 3.28
N ASN A 162 -28.83 -6.15 4.40
CA ASN A 162 -29.42 -6.82 5.56
C ASN A 162 -28.61 -8.03 6.06
N ASN A 163 -27.28 -7.96 5.97
CA ASN A 163 -26.32 -9.01 6.29
C ASN A 163 -26.51 -10.31 5.48
N ARG A 164 -27.14 -10.25 4.30
CA ARG A 164 -27.39 -11.41 3.44
C ARG A 164 -26.50 -11.37 2.20
N PRO A 165 -25.39 -12.14 2.17
CA PRO A 165 -24.60 -12.28 0.96
C PRO A 165 -25.38 -13.05 -0.12
N LEU A 166 -24.95 -12.91 -1.37
CA LEU A 166 -25.46 -13.68 -2.49
C LEU A 166 -25.17 -15.18 -2.27
N ARG A 167 -26.15 -16.01 -2.64
CA ARG A 167 -25.98 -17.47 -2.68
C ARG A 167 -25.53 -17.86 -4.08
N TYR A 168 -24.45 -18.63 -4.17
CA TYR A 168 -23.86 -19.08 -5.43
C TYR A 168 -23.19 -20.44 -5.24
N ASN A 169 -23.04 -21.18 -6.34
CA ASN A 169 -22.30 -22.43 -6.43
C ASN A 169 -20.94 -22.19 -7.12
N ASN A 170 -20.08 -23.22 -7.11
CA ASN A 170 -18.74 -23.13 -7.71
C ASN A 170 -18.76 -22.86 -9.23
N SER A 171 -19.79 -23.31 -9.96
CA SER A 171 -19.94 -23.06 -11.40
C SER A 171 -20.57 -21.71 -11.73
N ASP A 172 -21.06 -20.98 -10.73
CA ASP A 172 -21.74 -19.72 -10.96
C ASP A 172 -20.74 -18.57 -11.18
N GLY A 173 -21.14 -17.64 -12.05
CA GLY A 173 -20.43 -16.40 -12.32
C GLY A 173 -21.06 -15.21 -11.62
N PHE A 174 -20.36 -14.09 -11.63
CA PHE A 174 -20.88 -12.80 -11.20
C PHE A 174 -20.86 -11.82 -12.36
N THR A 175 -21.82 -10.91 -12.39
CA THR A 175 -21.82 -9.75 -13.29
C THR A 175 -22.40 -8.54 -12.57
N TYR A 176 -22.30 -7.36 -13.17
CA TYR A 176 -22.89 -6.13 -12.65
C TYR A 176 -24.01 -5.65 -13.56
N ASN A 177 -25.20 -5.43 -12.99
CA ASN A 177 -26.34 -4.89 -13.71
C ASN A 177 -26.41 -3.37 -13.47
N ALA A 178 -26.09 -2.57 -14.47
CA ALA A 178 -26.05 -1.12 -14.36
C ALA A 178 -27.42 -0.49 -14.08
N SER A 179 -28.53 -1.06 -14.58
CA SER A 179 -29.88 -0.52 -14.37
C SER A 179 -30.35 -0.65 -12.93
N SER A 180 -30.01 -1.76 -12.27
CA SER A 180 -30.32 -1.99 -10.84
C SER A 180 -29.17 -1.60 -9.91
N GLN A 181 -28.00 -1.27 -10.47
CA GLN A 181 -26.75 -1.01 -9.76
C GLN A 181 -26.40 -2.11 -8.75
N GLU A 182 -26.53 -3.38 -9.17
CA GLU A 182 -26.37 -4.55 -8.31
C GLU A 182 -25.46 -5.61 -8.96
N ILE A 183 -24.66 -6.28 -8.14
CA ILE A 183 -24.00 -7.53 -8.51
C ILE A 183 -25.06 -8.64 -8.61
N LYS A 184 -25.04 -9.41 -9.69
CA LYS A 184 -25.93 -10.54 -9.93
C LYS A 184 -25.14 -11.83 -10.08
N VAL A 185 -25.74 -12.93 -9.62
CA VAL A 185 -25.25 -14.29 -9.87
C VAL A 185 -25.76 -14.74 -11.24
N VAL A 186 -24.87 -15.35 -12.03
CA VAL A 186 -25.19 -15.95 -13.32
C VAL A 186 -24.98 -17.46 -13.19
N SER A 187 -26.07 -18.22 -13.20
CA SER A 187 -26.03 -19.67 -13.04
C SER A 187 -25.18 -20.34 -14.12
N ASN A 188 -24.22 -21.17 -13.74
CA ASN A 188 -23.23 -21.77 -14.65
C ASN A 188 -22.48 -20.75 -15.54
N GLY A 189 -22.43 -19.48 -15.11
CA GLY A 189 -21.85 -18.37 -15.86
C GLY A 189 -20.38 -18.11 -15.58
N ARG A 190 -19.69 -18.97 -14.82
CA ARG A 190 -18.29 -18.77 -14.44
C ARG A 190 -17.39 -18.78 -15.67
N LYS A 191 -16.80 -17.63 -15.99
CA LYS A 191 -15.81 -17.56 -17.09
C LYS A 191 -14.43 -17.99 -16.60
N ARG A 192 -13.73 -18.74 -17.44
CA ARG A 192 -12.33 -19.11 -17.21
C ARG A 192 -11.44 -17.95 -17.64
N TYR A 193 -10.55 -17.52 -16.76
CA TYR A 193 -9.48 -16.60 -17.14
C TYR A 193 -8.38 -17.35 -17.89
N ALA A 194 -8.10 -16.89 -19.10
CA ALA A 194 -7.09 -17.45 -20.00
C ALA A 194 -5.98 -16.43 -20.34
N GLY A 195 -5.85 -15.37 -19.53
CA GLY A 195 -4.82 -14.35 -19.70
C GLY A 195 -3.45 -14.80 -19.21
N ALA A 196 -2.52 -13.84 -19.18
CA ALA A 196 -1.16 -14.08 -18.72
C ALA A 196 -1.11 -14.68 -17.31
N THR A 197 -0.07 -15.47 -17.06
CA THR A 197 0.25 -16.07 -15.75
C THR A 197 1.69 -15.80 -15.32
N ASN A 198 2.39 -14.96 -16.10
CA ASN A 198 3.79 -14.62 -15.85
C ASN A 198 3.93 -13.74 -14.60
N PRO A 199 4.97 -13.97 -13.77
CA PRO A 199 5.25 -13.09 -12.65
C PRO A 199 5.63 -11.70 -13.15
N ALA A 200 5.28 -10.68 -12.38
CA ALA A 200 5.78 -9.33 -12.64
C ALA A 200 7.30 -9.24 -12.46
N THR A 201 7.93 -8.33 -13.22
CA THR A 201 9.38 -8.15 -13.25
C THR A 201 9.99 -8.02 -11.84
N PRO A 202 11.07 -8.75 -11.53
CA PRO A 202 11.77 -8.64 -10.25
C PRO A 202 12.30 -7.22 -10.00
N ILE A 203 12.18 -6.75 -8.76
CA ILE A 203 12.50 -5.37 -8.37
C ILE A 203 14.00 -5.17 -8.13
N LEU A 204 14.64 -6.15 -7.48
CA LEU A 204 16.05 -6.06 -7.06
C LEU A 204 17.03 -5.79 -8.22
N PRO A 205 16.96 -6.48 -9.38
CA PRO A 205 17.84 -6.18 -10.51
C PRO A 205 17.69 -4.73 -11.02
N GLN A 206 16.49 -4.16 -10.95
CA GLN A 206 16.23 -2.78 -11.36
C GLN A 206 16.87 -1.78 -10.39
N ILE A 207 16.78 -2.04 -9.08
CA ILE A 207 17.45 -1.24 -8.04
C ILE A 207 18.96 -1.23 -8.30
N LEU A 208 19.59 -2.41 -8.49
CA LEU A 208 21.03 -2.51 -8.73
C LEU A 208 21.46 -1.73 -9.97
N LYS A 209 20.70 -1.82 -11.07
CA LYS A 209 20.97 -1.07 -12.30
C LYS A 209 20.91 0.44 -12.08
N LEU A 210 19.88 0.93 -11.39
CA LEU A 210 19.70 2.35 -11.11
C LEU A 210 20.78 2.88 -10.18
N ALA A 211 21.10 2.13 -9.12
CA ALA A 211 22.17 2.48 -8.20
C ALA A 211 23.54 2.55 -8.88
N ASN A 212 23.87 1.58 -9.73
CA ASN A 212 25.13 1.58 -10.50
C ASN A 212 25.21 2.76 -11.49
N SER A 213 24.05 3.30 -11.88
CA SER A 213 23.95 4.44 -12.79
C SER A 213 23.75 5.77 -12.03
N SER A 214 23.88 5.78 -10.69
CA SER A 214 23.62 6.95 -9.83
C SER A 214 22.27 7.63 -10.08
N ARG A 215 21.24 6.84 -10.39
CA ARG A 215 19.87 7.32 -10.61
C ARG A 215 19.02 7.08 -9.37
N ALA A 216 18.05 7.96 -9.13
CA ALA A 216 17.08 7.78 -8.05
C ALA A 216 16.29 6.47 -8.20
N PHE A 217 16.08 5.78 -7.09
CA PHE A 217 15.38 4.50 -7.00
C PHE A 217 14.52 4.35 -5.74
N GLU A 218 14.24 5.43 -5.00
CA GLU A 218 13.40 5.40 -3.78
C GLU A 218 12.06 4.65 -3.97
N ILE A 219 11.35 4.89 -5.08
CA ILE A 219 10.10 4.17 -5.41
C ILE A 219 10.30 2.66 -5.65
N HIS A 220 11.47 2.26 -6.14
CA HIS A 220 11.80 0.85 -6.30
C HIS A 220 12.12 0.23 -4.93
N LEU A 221 12.74 0.98 -4.02
CA LEU A 221 12.96 0.54 -2.65
C LEU A 221 11.63 0.34 -1.92
N GLN A 222 10.65 1.25 -2.08
CA GLN A 222 9.29 1.04 -1.60
C GLN A 222 8.68 -0.25 -2.15
N ALA A 223 8.81 -0.47 -3.47
CA ALA A 223 8.27 -1.66 -4.12
C ALA A 223 8.96 -2.95 -3.60
N TYR A 224 10.26 -2.88 -3.30
CA TYR A 224 11.01 -3.99 -2.70
C TYR A 224 10.49 -4.32 -1.29
N PHE A 225 10.17 -3.30 -0.49
CA PHE A 225 9.55 -3.50 0.83
C PHE A 225 8.17 -4.14 0.68
N THR A 226 7.29 -3.63 -0.19
CA THR A 226 5.94 -4.19 -0.34
C THR A 226 5.95 -5.63 -0.83
N GLU A 227 6.86 -5.98 -1.76
CA GLU A 227 7.02 -7.34 -2.25
C GLU A 227 7.49 -8.29 -1.13
N ASN A 228 8.54 -7.93 -0.39
CA ASN A 228 9.34 -8.90 0.37
C ASN A 228 9.13 -8.90 1.90
N SER A 229 8.47 -7.88 2.47
CA SER A 229 8.34 -7.75 3.94
C SER A 229 7.73 -8.99 4.61
N GLY A 230 8.47 -9.55 5.56
CA GLY A 230 8.07 -10.67 6.41
C GLY A 230 8.05 -12.03 5.72
N LEU A 231 8.46 -12.13 4.46
CA LEU A 231 8.39 -13.36 3.66
C LEU A 231 9.66 -14.22 3.75
N ASN A 232 10.65 -13.86 4.58
CA ASN A 232 11.93 -14.55 4.69
C ASN A 232 12.73 -14.60 3.36
N VAL A 233 12.42 -13.71 2.41
CA VAL A 233 13.20 -13.51 1.18
C VAL A 233 14.49 -12.73 1.49
N ASN A 234 14.40 -11.76 2.40
CA ASN A 234 15.54 -11.01 2.91
C ASN A 234 15.43 -10.90 4.43
N GLN A 235 16.23 -11.71 5.13
CA GLN A 235 16.23 -11.75 6.60
C GLN A 235 16.57 -10.41 7.23
N THR A 236 17.43 -9.61 6.59
CA THR A 236 17.76 -8.28 7.12
C THR A 236 16.62 -7.28 6.97
N LEU A 237 15.79 -7.39 5.92
CA LEU A 237 14.54 -6.63 5.81
C LEU A 237 13.52 -7.05 6.88
N ASP A 238 13.45 -8.34 7.18
CA ASP A 238 12.52 -8.88 8.17
C ASP A 238 12.87 -8.42 9.60
N THR A 239 14.12 -8.04 9.88
CA THR A 239 14.47 -7.35 11.13
C THR A 239 13.81 -5.97 11.28
N ILE A 240 13.47 -5.32 10.16
CA ILE A 240 12.76 -4.04 10.12
C ILE A 240 11.25 -4.25 10.22
N THR A 241 10.74 -5.23 9.47
CA THR A 241 9.30 -5.39 9.15
C THR A 241 8.57 -6.47 9.96
N ASP A 242 9.32 -7.29 10.71
CA ASP A 242 8.87 -8.50 11.42
C ASP A 242 8.40 -9.64 10.50
N PRO A 243 8.30 -10.89 11.00
CA PRO A 243 7.78 -12.01 10.22
C PRO A 243 6.33 -11.80 9.78
N ALA A 244 5.96 -12.31 8.59
CA ALA A 244 4.62 -12.16 8.02
C ALA A 244 3.49 -12.64 8.95
N SER A 245 3.75 -13.62 9.82
CA SER A 245 2.78 -14.09 10.83
C SER A 245 2.32 -13.01 11.82
N GLN A 246 3.11 -11.94 12.01
CA GLN A 246 2.78 -10.83 12.91
C GLN A 246 2.24 -9.61 12.15
N ILE A 247 2.53 -9.49 10.85
CA ILE A 247 2.05 -8.36 10.02
C ILE A 247 0.55 -8.55 9.78
N ILE A 248 -0.28 -7.74 10.45
CA ILE A 248 -1.73 -7.77 10.26
C ILE A 248 -2.22 -6.78 9.22
N TRP A 249 -1.40 -5.77 8.90
CA TRP A 249 -1.65 -4.79 7.86
C TRP A 249 -0.34 -4.24 7.27
N LEU A 250 -0.29 -4.07 5.94
CA LEU A 250 0.82 -3.45 5.22
C LEU A 250 0.28 -2.50 4.13
N GLY A 251 0.84 -1.29 4.09
CA GLY A 251 0.55 -0.29 3.07
C GLY A 251 1.81 0.48 2.67
N ASN A 252 1.81 1.01 1.47
CA ASN A 252 2.81 1.94 0.98
C ASN A 252 2.15 3.26 0.62
N GLU A 253 2.92 4.34 0.66
CA GLU A 253 2.49 5.68 0.24
C GLU A 253 1.18 6.13 0.89
N VAL A 254 1.08 5.86 2.18
CA VAL A 254 -0.09 6.17 2.99
C VAL A 254 -0.15 7.68 3.17
N LYS A 255 -1.13 8.30 2.51
CA LYS A 255 -1.29 9.75 2.54
C LYS A 255 -1.61 10.22 3.95
N CYS A 256 -0.92 11.28 4.37
CA CYS A 256 -1.03 11.85 5.69
C CYS A 256 -1.09 13.40 5.60
N GLY A 257 -2.18 13.95 6.09
CA GLY A 257 -2.41 15.39 6.21
C GLY A 257 -2.82 16.08 4.90
N VAL A 258 -3.37 17.29 5.04
CA VAL A 258 -3.87 18.12 3.92
C VAL A 258 -2.77 18.59 2.96
N GLY A 259 -1.51 18.63 3.42
CA GLY A 259 -0.34 18.88 2.58
C GLY A 259 0.06 17.70 1.68
N MET A 260 -0.72 16.61 1.69
CA MET A 260 -0.60 15.45 0.80
C MET A 260 0.80 14.80 0.81
N ARG A 261 1.43 14.73 1.98
CA ARG A 261 2.63 13.91 2.19
C ARG A 261 2.22 12.44 2.32
N SER A 262 3.14 11.51 2.11
CA SER A 262 2.86 10.09 2.26
C SER A 262 3.94 9.42 3.09
N ILE A 263 3.53 8.55 4.00
CA ILE A 263 4.43 7.61 4.65
C ILE A 263 4.82 6.56 3.61
N ASP A 264 6.12 6.36 3.37
CA ASP A 264 6.60 5.46 2.32
C ASP A 264 6.12 4.03 2.53
N ILE A 265 6.34 3.48 3.73
CA ILE A 265 5.83 2.18 4.16
C ILE A 265 5.22 2.30 5.55
N PHE A 266 4.02 1.77 5.74
CA PHE A 266 3.35 1.69 7.02
C PHE A 266 2.90 0.24 7.25
N SER A 267 3.21 -0.30 8.41
CA SER A 267 2.74 -1.63 8.82
C SER A 267 2.16 -1.61 10.23
N ILE A 268 1.21 -2.50 10.46
CA ILE A 268 0.65 -2.77 11.78
C ILE A 268 1.02 -4.20 12.14
N ILE A 269 1.68 -4.35 13.28
CA ILE A 269 2.21 -5.61 13.79
C ILE A 269 1.39 -6.02 15.01
N ASN A 270 1.01 -7.29 15.07
CA ASN A 270 0.37 -7.87 16.24
C ASN A 270 1.43 -8.54 17.13
N LEU A 271 1.74 -7.88 18.24
CA LEU A 271 2.61 -8.39 19.29
C LEU A 271 1.84 -9.36 20.22
N PRO A 272 2.55 -10.16 21.03
CA PRO A 272 1.91 -10.99 22.04
C PRO A 272 0.91 -10.22 22.91
N ARG A 273 -0.17 -10.91 23.33
CA ARG A 273 -1.31 -10.33 24.05
C ARG A 273 -2.16 -9.35 23.21
N ASN A 274 -2.12 -9.48 21.89
CA ASN A 274 -2.89 -8.66 20.93
C ASN A 274 -2.59 -7.16 21.00
N ILE A 275 -1.36 -6.81 21.35
CA ILE A 275 -0.90 -5.42 21.35
C ILE A 275 -0.49 -5.05 19.94
N ARG A 276 -1.08 -3.98 19.40
CA ARG A 276 -0.71 -3.47 18.07
C ARG A 276 0.47 -2.50 18.18
N GLN A 277 1.48 -2.70 17.33
CA GLN A 277 2.55 -1.74 17.08
C GLN A 277 2.41 -1.16 15.66
N TYR A 278 2.59 0.15 15.54
CA TYR A 278 2.39 0.92 14.31
C TYR A 278 3.75 1.39 13.80
N LYS A 279 4.30 0.69 12.79
CA LYS A 279 5.63 0.98 12.24
C LYS A 279 5.51 1.89 11.03
N ILE A 280 5.90 3.15 11.19
CA ILE A 280 6.00 4.12 10.09
C ILE A 280 7.44 4.16 9.60
N MET A 281 7.63 3.98 8.29
CA MET A 281 8.96 3.87 7.70
C MET A 281 9.10 4.92 6.61
N GLU A 282 10.18 5.70 6.69
CA GLU A 282 10.61 6.62 5.65
C GLU A 282 11.89 6.07 5.02
N LEU A 283 11.87 5.95 3.70
CA LEU A 283 12.92 5.35 2.90
C LEU A 283 13.69 6.44 2.17
N LYS A 284 15.00 6.28 2.03
CA LYS A 284 15.86 7.17 1.24
C LYS A 284 16.79 6.35 0.35
N ASP A 285 16.87 6.71 -0.92
CA ASP A 285 17.89 6.14 -1.83
C ASP A 285 19.28 6.77 -1.64
N GLU A 286 19.35 7.84 -0.87
CA GLU A 286 20.55 8.56 -0.46
C GLU A 286 20.78 8.54 1.06
N GLN A 287 21.79 9.28 1.51
CA GLN A 287 22.13 9.43 2.93
C GLN A 287 21.07 10.26 3.66
N VAL A 288 20.79 9.90 4.92
CA VAL A 288 19.82 10.63 5.73
C VAL A 288 20.32 12.05 6.04
N THR A 289 19.41 13.01 6.15
CA THR A 289 19.71 14.36 6.65
C THR A 289 18.95 14.64 7.94
N PRO A 290 19.43 15.56 8.82
CA PRO A 290 18.74 15.90 10.08
C PRO A 290 17.28 16.35 9.91
N THR A 291 16.95 16.87 8.73
CA THR A 291 15.60 17.38 8.41
C THR A 291 14.53 16.28 8.35
N ILE A 292 14.93 15.01 8.24
CA ILE A 292 14.04 13.84 8.25
C ILE A 292 13.13 13.81 9.49
N THR A 293 13.63 14.31 10.63
CA THR A 293 12.90 14.39 11.90
C THR A 293 11.62 15.22 11.77
N ARG A 294 11.60 16.25 10.91
CA ARG A 294 10.41 17.08 10.65
C ARG A 294 9.34 16.32 9.87
N GLN A 295 9.75 15.40 9.01
CA GLN A 295 8.85 14.54 8.24
C GLN A 295 8.26 13.47 9.14
N ILE A 296 9.12 12.76 9.89
CA ILE A 296 8.71 11.77 10.90
C ILE A 296 7.76 12.36 11.94
N PHE A 297 8.02 13.58 12.43
CA PHE A 297 7.10 14.30 13.33
C PHE A 297 5.67 14.39 12.77
N LYS A 298 5.53 14.76 11.48
CA LYS A 298 4.22 14.92 10.84
C LYS A 298 3.51 13.59 10.70
N TYR A 299 4.25 12.53 10.38
CA TYR A 299 3.69 11.19 10.29
C TYR A 299 3.15 10.71 11.62
N ILE A 300 3.94 10.82 12.70
CA ILE A 300 3.52 10.43 14.05
C ILE A 300 2.26 11.18 14.47
N ASN A 301 2.22 12.50 14.28
CA ASN A 301 1.05 13.30 14.63
C ASN A 301 -0.19 12.89 13.84
N TRP A 302 -0.05 12.63 12.54
CA TRP A 302 -1.17 12.16 11.75
C TRP A 302 -1.61 10.76 12.22
N THR A 303 -0.69 9.83 12.41
CA THR A 303 -0.99 8.48 12.85
C THR A 303 -1.69 8.47 14.21
N SER A 304 -1.23 9.21 15.21
CA SER A 304 -1.87 9.25 16.54
C SER A 304 -3.26 9.90 16.53
N GLN A 305 -3.50 10.87 15.64
CA GLN A 305 -4.77 11.58 15.52
C GLN A 305 -5.81 10.83 14.70
N TYR A 306 -5.41 10.14 13.64
CA TYR A 306 -6.33 9.60 12.63
C TYR A 306 -6.35 8.07 12.54
N ILE A 307 -5.34 7.37 13.06
CA ILE A 307 -5.35 5.90 13.12
C ILE A 307 -5.85 5.45 14.49
N ASN A 308 -6.83 4.54 14.48
CA ASN A 308 -7.39 4.02 15.71
C ASN A 308 -6.39 3.08 16.42
N GLY A 309 -6.34 3.16 17.75
CA GLY A 309 -5.41 2.40 18.60
C GLY A 309 -3.95 2.86 18.56
N ALA A 310 -3.58 3.78 17.65
CA ALA A 310 -2.24 4.35 17.61
C ALA A 310 -2.06 5.42 18.70
N ILE A 311 -1.05 5.22 19.54
CA ILE A 311 -0.66 6.10 20.64
C ILE A 311 0.87 6.23 20.67
N ASN A 312 1.39 7.24 21.34
CA ASN A 312 2.83 7.52 21.36
C ASN A 312 3.66 6.27 21.76
N ALA A 313 3.18 5.48 22.73
CA ALA A 313 3.89 4.31 23.24
C ALA A 313 3.97 3.12 22.28
N ASN A 314 3.17 3.09 21.20
CA ASN A 314 3.15 1.97 20.25
C ASN A 314 3.39 2.38 18.79
N ILE A 315 3.72 3.65 18.54
CA ILE A 315 4.16 4.11 17.22
C ILE A 315 5.68 4.00 17.18
N GLN A 316 6.20 3.22 16.24
CA GLN A 316 7.62 3.01 16.02
C GLN A 316 8.05 3.73 14.73
N PRO A 317 8.70 4.91 14.81
CA PRO A 317 9.31 5.54 13.65
C PRO A 317 10.58 4.80 13.23
N ILE A 318 10.72 4.59 11.92
CA ILE A 318 11.86 3.91 11.31
C ILE A 318 12.35 4.76 10.14
N VAL A 319 13.66 4.96 10.08
CA VAL A 319 14.32 5.59 8.93
C VAL A 319 15.26 4.57 8.30
N VAL A 320 15.14 4.39 6.99
CA VAL A 320 16.02 3.49 6.20
C VAL A 320 16.71 4.32 5.13
N ALA A 321 18.03 4.39 5.16
CA ALA A 321 18.79 5.23 4.23
C ALA A 321 20.05 4.53 3.74
N ARG A 322 20.70 5.09 2.71
CA ARG A 322 21.96 4.57 2.21
C ARG A 322 23.07 4.68 3.26
N GLU A 323 23.93 3.66 3.34
CA GLU A 323 25.10 3.65 4.24
C GLU A 323 25.96 4.92 4.12
N ILE A 324 26.43 5.43 5.26
CA ILE A 324 27.40 6.52 5.32
C ILE A 324 28.80 5.92 5.17
N PRO A 325 29.57 6.20 4.10
CA PRO A 325 30.83 5.53 3.84
C PRO A 325 31.85 5.74 4.98
N ASN A 326 32.35 4.64 5.57
CA ASN A 326 33.36 4.66 6.63
C ASN A 326 34.71 5.23 6.18
N SER A 327 35.04 5.06 4.90
CA SER A 327 36.33 5.41 4.30
C SER A 327 36.10 5.99 2.91
N GLY A 328 36.10 7.31 2.77
CA GLY A 328 36.16 7.92 1.43
C GLY A 328 35.63 9.33 1.27
N ASN A 329 34.69 9.81 2.09
CA ASN A 329 34.18 11.17 1.97
C ASN A 329 34.60 12.05 3.15
N ASN A 330 35.78 12.67 3.01
CA ASN A 330 36.22 13.80 3.83
C ASN A 330 35.16 14.92 3.91
N ARG A 331 34.13 14.95 3.05
CA ARG A 331 32.99 15.88 3.11
C ARG A 331 32.00 15.62 4.26
N LEU A 332 31.75 14.37 4.67
CA LEU A 332 30.76 14.04 5.71
C LEU A 332 31.37 14.00 7.12
N ARG A 333 32.68 13.71 7.19
CA ARG A 333 33.51 13.87 8.41
C ARG A 333 34.15 15.26 8.53
N ARG A 334 33.98 16.15 7.55
CA ARG A 334 34.47 17.53 7.64
C ARG A 334 33.76 18.21 8.80
N LYS A 335 34.55 18.83 9.68
CA LYS A 335 34.05 19.77 10.69
C LYS A 335 33.26 20.86 9.96
N LYS A 336 31.94 20.85 10.10
CA LYS A 336 31.07 22.00 9.89
C LYS A 336 31.03 22.82 11.18
N LEU A 337 30.61 24.06 11.08
CA LEU A 337 30.18 24.81 12.25
C LEU A 337 28.67 24.59 12.39
N ASP A 338 28.21 24.24 13.59
CA ASP A 338 26.78 24.25 13.89
C ASP A 338 26.24 25.70 13.88
N SER A 339 24.94 25.88 14.13
CA SER A 339 24.31 27.21 14.19
C SER A 339 24.91 28.14 15.25
N ASN A 340 25.69 27.60 16.20
CA ASN A 340 26.33 28.31 17.30
C ASN A 340 27.84 28.49 17.09
N GLY A 341 28.39 28.09 15.93
CA GLY A 341 29.81 28.21 15.63
C GLY A 341 30.70 27.09 16.19
N ASN A 342 30.14 25.98 16.68
CA ASN A 342 30.93 24.86 17.21
C ASN A 342 31.26 23.83 16.12
N PRO A 343 32.45 23.22 16.14
CA PRO A 343 32.79 22.13 15.23
C PRO A 343 31.87 20.91 15.40
N THR A 344 31.18 20.52 14.35
CA THR A 344 30.33 19.32 14.27
C THR A 344 30.61 18.53 12.99
N THR A 345 30.19 17.28 12.93
CA THR A 345 30.23 16.45 11.71
C THR A 345 28.81 16.20 11.23
N PHE A 346 28.64 15.86 9.96
CA PHE A 346 27.30 15.56 9.43
C PHE A 346 26.62 14.41 10.19
N TRP A 347 27.39 13.41 10.63
CA TRP A 347 26.89 12.33 11.48
C TRP A 347 26.45 12.82 12.87
N GLN A 348 27.21 13.72 13.50
CA GLN A 348 26.82 14.32 14.76
C GLN A 348 25.51 15.11 14.62
N GLU A 349 25.33 15.89 13.56
CA GLU A 349 24.06 16.60 13.31
C GLU A 349 22.86 15.65 13.22
N ILE A 350 23.00 14.49 12.56
CA ILE A 350 21.95 13.47 12.45
C ILE A 350 21.63 12.89 13.83
N ARG A 351 22.67 12.42 14.54
CA ARG A 351 22.54 11.85 15.88
C ARG A 351 21.88 12.83 16.83
N ASP A 352 22.34 14.07 16.85
CA ASP A 352 21.83 15.10 17.75
C ASP A 352 20.37 15.41 17.41
N ALA A 353 20.01 15.46 16.12
CA ALA A 353 18.62 15.61 15.69
C ALA A 353 17.73 14.44 16.15
N PHE A 354 18.21 13.20 16.07
CA PHE A 354 17.47 12.03 16.56
C PHE A 354 17.34 12.05 18.08
N ASN A 355 18.39 12.39 18.82
CA ASN A 355 18.34 12.50 20.28
C ASN A 355 17.38 13.60 20.74
N VAL A 356 17.45 14.78 20.13
CA VAL A 356 16.49 15.88 20.37
C VAL A 356 15.07 15.46 20.01
N PHE A 357 14.88 14.70 18.93
CA PHE A 357 13.58 14.17 18.55
C PHE A 357 13.04 13.20 19.61
N ASN A 358 13.83 12.20 20.00
CA ASN A 358 13.44 11.16 20.96
C ASN A 358 13.15 11.73 22.35
N ALA A 359 13.89 12.76 22.78
CA ALA A 359 13.67 13.45 24.06
C ALA A 359 12.27 14.09 24.17
N LYS A 360 11.57 14.32 23.05
CA LYS A 360 10.20 14.84 23.04
C LYS A 360 9.13 13.79 23.38
N ASN A 361 9.48 12.50 23.44
CA ASN A 361 8.57 11.39 23.78
C ASN A 361 7.26 11.38 22.97
N LEU A 362 7.33 11.76 21.69
CA LEU A 362 6.18 11.82 20.79
C LEU A 362 5.80 10.43 20.25
N ALA A 363 6.75 9.51 20.23
CA ALA A 363 6.62 8.13 19.80
C ALA A 363 7.72 7.30 20.48
N MET A 364 7.83 6.01 20.15
CA MET A 364 9.02 5.23 20.46
C MET A 364 10.28 5.87 19.82
N PRO A 365 11.49 5.60 20.34
CA PRO A 365 12.71 6.13 19.76
C PRO A 365 12.88 5.73 18.29
N ILE A 366 13.39 6.63 17.46
CA ILE A 366 13.68 6.34 16.04
C ILE A 366 14.58 5.10 15.94
N LEU A 367 14.18 4.13 15.13
CA LEU A 367 15.10 3.10 14.67
C LEU A 367 15.71 3.55 13.34
N TYR A 368 17.04 3.59 13.30
CA TYR A 368 17.77 3.96 12.09
C TYR A 368 18.44 2.73 11.50
N TYR A 369 18.18 2.49 10.22
CA TYR A 369 18.82 1.44 9.44
C TYR A 369 19.56 2.04 8.25
N GLU A 370 20.77 1.56 8.06
CA GLU A 370 21.54 1.80 6.84
C GLU A 370 21.45 0.58 5.94
N TYR A 371 21.51 0.78 4.63
CA TYR A 371 21.66 -0.32 3.69
C TYR A 371 22.77 -0.11 2.67
N ASN A 372 23.35 -1.23 2.27
CA ASN A 372 24.32 -1.31 1.18
C ASN A 372 24.00 -2.51 0.27
N PHE A 373 24.77 -2.65 -0.81
CA PHE A 373 24.63 -3.79 -1.73
C PHE A 373 25.79 -4.76 -1.49
N VAL A 374 25.47 -5.99 -1.09
CA VAL A 374 26.44 -7.07 -0.87
C VAL A 374 26.05 -8.25 -1.74
N ARG A 375 26.95 -8.70 -2.62
CA ARG A 375 26.74 -9.86 -3.50
C ARG A 375 25.39 -9.82 -4.25
N ASN A 376 25.07 -8.67 -4.87
CA ASN A 376 23.82 -8.41 -5.58
C ASN A 376 22.54 -8.50 -4.73
N ASN A 377 22.65 -8.33 -3.41
CA ASN A 377 21.50 -8.23 -2.51
C ASN A 377 21.55 -6.94 -1.70
N ILE A 378 20.42 -6.53 -1.15
CA ILE A 378 20.32 -5.39 -0.22
C ILE A 378 20.50 -5.93 1.19
N VAL A 379 21.45 -5.37 1.94
CA VAL A 379 21.68 -5.73 3.34
C VAL A 379 21.33 -4.53 4.19
N PHE A 380 20.39 -4.71 5.11
CA PHE A 380 19.98 -3.69 6.07
C PHE A 380 20.67 -3.92 7.42
N THR A 381 21.22 -2.86 8.01
CA THR A 381 21.92 -2.91 9.29
C THR A 381 21.40 -1.81 10.19
N GLN A 382 20.98 -2.15 11.41
CA GLN A 382 20.58 -1.16 12.39
C GLN A 382 21.81 -0.39 12.89
N VAL A 383 21.72 0.94 12.88
CA VAL A 383 22.78 1.81 13.39
C VAL A 383 22.40 2.32 14.77
N ARG A 384 23.32 2.17 15.72
CA ARG A 384 23.23 2.81 17.04
C ARG A 384 23.86 4.20 16.97
N TYR A 385 23.17 5.19 17.50
CA TYR A 385 23.58 6.59 17.45
C TYR A 385 23.62 7.21 18.85
#